data_AF-A0A0A2LRJ4-F1
#
_entry.id   AF-A0A0A2LRJ4-F1
#
_cell.length_a   1.000
_cell.length_b   1.000
_cell.length_c   1.000
_cell.angle_alpha   90.00
_cell.angle_beta   90.00
_cell.angle_gamma   90.00
#
_symmetry.space_group_name_H-M   'P 1'
#
loop_
_entity.id
_entity.type
_entity.pdbx_description
1 polymer ?
#
loop_
_entity_poly.entity_id
_entity_poly.type
_entity_poly.pdbx_seq_one_letter_code
_entity_poly.pdbx_strand_id
1 'polypeptide(L)'
;MDDTKDITRDFGVLYHPVSALVVYQTKGMDKETYVEHFDMDRNGNPVNAHTLTVREANHLVKALQAKAEKGQAFLKSKGILPATILHIDPSEKGSVLWYTKAQSRPLYFTQSLGITNGKASVPPMLWHATKNSLSVYALATGRRPTESTPLYHAPFFNVYKNGNVCMGTVTIDIKNVASVQDFTRAWETYFFKSYFSHLMGNHNPVKGNCVSLWKKLIGTNEPFPKGMLKKNNRTLKNLL
;
A
#
# COMPACT_ATOMS: atom_id res chain seq x y z
N MET A 1 29.41 -46.42 -25.90
CA MET A 1 29.72 -45.16 -25.21
C MET A 1 28.41 -44.40 -25.17
N ASP A 2 27.80 -44.35 -23.99
CA ASP A 2 26.49 -43.76 -23.78
C ASP A 2 26.70 -42.32 -23.29
N ASP A 3 26.44 -41.35 -24.17
CA ASP A 3 26.53 -39.92 -23.87
C ASP A 3 25.30 -39.52 -23.05
N THR A 4 25.42 -39.62 -21.74
CA THR A 4 24.41 -39.10 -20.81
C THR A 4 24.45 -37.58 -20.82
N LYS A 5 23.47 -36.97 -21.49
CA LYS A 5 23.25 -35.53 -21.51
C LYS A 5 23.01 -35.00 -20.10
N ASP A 6 23.97 -34.23 -19.59
CA ASP A 6 23.87 -33.53 -18.32
C ASP A 6 22.81 -32.40 -18.41
N ILE A 7 21.62 -32.67 -17.86
CA ILE A 7 20.47 -31.76 -17.79
C ILE A 7 20.43 -30.97 -16.47
N THR A 8 21.52 -30.92 -15.70
CA THR A 8 21.57 -30.29 -14.36
C THR A 8 21.30 -28.78 -14.40
N ARG A 9 21.33 -28.15 -15.58
CA ARG A 9 21.02 -26.73 -15.77
C ARG A 9 19.52 -26.39 -15.78
N ASP A 10 18.63 -27.37 -15.82
CA ASP A 10 17.16 -27.15 -15.89
C ASP A 10 16.44 -27.26 -14.53
N PHE A 11 17.14 -27.68 -13.47
CA PHE A 11 16.59 -27.66 -12.12
C PHE A 11 16.91 -26.31 -11.47
N GLY A 12 15.94 -25.73 -10.75
CA GLY A 12 16.08 -24.43 -10.09
C GLY A 12 17.24 -24.38 -9.07
N VAL A 13 17.28 -23.31 -8.26
CA VAL A 13 18.35 -23.12 -7.26
C VAL A 13 18.54 -24.38 -6.43
N LEU A 14 19.68 -25.05 -6.61
CA LEU A 14 20.05 -26.25 -5.88
C LEU A 14 20.43 -25.86 -4.45
N TYR A 15 19.64 -26.31 -3.46
CA TYR A 15 19.93 -26.05 -2.05
C TYR A 15 20.72 -27.21 -1.48
N HIS A 16 21.85 -26.90 -0.85
CA HIS A 16 22.66 -27.87 -0.12
C HIS A 16 22.47 -27.66 1.39
N PRO A 17 22.27 -28.73 2.18
CA PRO A 17 22.18 -28.61 3.63
C PRO A 17 23.53 -28.18 4.19
N VAL A 18 23.53 -27.16 5.05
CA VAL A 18 24.76 -26.61 5.67
C VAL A 18 24.75 -26.80 7.19
N SER A 19 23.57 -26.82 7.81
CA SER A 19 23.39 -27.00 9.26
C SER A 19 22.00 -27.55 9.59
N ALA A 20 21.85 -28.15 10.77
CA ALA A 20 20.55 -28.50 11.37
C ALA A 20 20.45 -28.00 12.82
N LEU A 21 19.22 -27.73 13.24
CA LEU A 21 18.89 -27.39 14.62
C LEU A 21 17.89 -28.42 15.15
N VAL A 22 18.16 -28.95 16.35
CA VAL A 22 17.24 -29.84 17.06
C VAL A 22 16.87 -29.20 18.38
N VAL A 23 15.57 -29.10 18.65
CA VAL A 23 15.05 -28.51 19.88
C VAL A 23 14.65 -29.63 20.83
N TYR A 24 15.25 -29.65 22.00
CA TYR A 24 14.95 -30.60 23.06
C TYR A 24 14.14 -29.92 24.15
N GLN A 25 13.14 -30.62 24.69
CA GLN A 25 12.33 -30.14 25.79
C GLN A 25 12.10 -31.26 26.81
N THR A 26 12.23 -30.94 28.10
CA THR A 26 11.98 -31.90 29.18
C THR A 26 10.50 -32.30 29.24
N LYS A 27 10.23 -33.54 29.67
CA LYS A 27 8.86 -34.01 29.96
C LYS A 27 8.60 -33.80 31.46
N GLY A 28 7.70 -32.87 31.81
CA GLY A 28 7.37 -32.52 33.20
C GLY A 28 6.54 -31.23 33.29
N MET A 29 6.21 -30.80 34.52
CA MET A 29 5.56 -29.49 34.73
C MET A 29 6.53 -28.33 34.47
N ASP A 30 7.82 -28.50 34.81
CA ASP A 30 8.88 -27.55 34.50
C ASP A 30 9.51 -27.90 33.14
N LYS A 31 9.12 -27.13 32.12
CA LYS A 31 9.61 -27.30 30.74
C LYS A 31 10.89 -26.50 30.54
N GLU A 32 12.03 -27.17 30.64
CA GLU A 32 13.29 -26.63 30.18
C GLU A 32 13.49 -26.97 28.71
N THR A 33 14.06 -26.03 27.95
CA THR A 33 14.27 -26.16 26.51
C THR A 33 15.69 -25.75 26.18
N TYR A 34 16.38 -26.57 25.39
CA TYR A 34 17.66 -26.20 24.79
C TYR A 34 17.69 -26.60 23.32
N VAL A 35 18.61 -25.99 22.59
CA VAL A 35 18.77 -26.19 21.15
C VAL A 35 20.16 -26.72 20.88
N GLU A 36 20.25 -27.79 20.10
CA GLU A 36 21.49 -28.35 19.59
C GLU A 36 21.67 -27.97 18.12
N HIS A 37 22.88 -27.57 17.76
CA HIS A 37 23.31 -27.26 16.41
C HIS A 37 24.21 -28.37 15.87
N PHE A 38 23.98 -28.72 14.62
CA PHE A 38 24.77 -29.67 13.84
C PHE A 38 25.28 -28.99 12.58
N ASP A 39 26.54 -29.19 12.27
CA ASP A 39 27.09 -28.93 10.94
C ASP A 39 26.63 -30.04 9.97
N MET A 40 26.72 -29.79 8.67
CA MET A 40 26.49 -30.81 7.64
C MET A 40 27.79 -31.17 6.94
N ASP A 41 28.07 -32.47 6.82
CA ASP A 41 29.17 -32.95 5.99
C ASP A 41 28.85 -32.83 4.49
N ARG A 42 29.80 -33.21 3.63
CA ARG A 42 29.66 -33.14 2.17
C ARG A 42 28.54 -34.03 1.60
N ASN A 43 28.11 -35.03 2.37
CA ASN A 43 27.04 -35.95 2.01
C ASN A 43 25.68 -35.50 2.60
N GLY A 44 25.65 -34.39 3.36
CA GLY A 44 24.46 -33.87 4.01
C GLY A 44 24.11 -34.56 5.32
N ASN A 45 25.05 -35.28 5.95
CA ASN A 45 24.84 -35.90 7.26
C ASN A 45 25.14 -34.91 8.38
N PRO A 46 24.35 -34.90 9.47
CA PRO A 46 24.64 -34.10 10.65
C PRO A 46 25.93 -34.54 11.34
N VAL A 47 26.82 -33.60 11.61
CA VAL A 47 28.10 -33.79 12.32
C VAL A 47 28.33 -32.65 13.31
N ASN A 48 29.35 -32.78 14.17
CA ASN A 48 29.75 -31.73 15.14
C ASN A 48 28.62 -31.21 16.03
N ALA A 49 27.90 -32.10 16.72
CA ALA A 49 26.82 -31.71 17.64
C ALA A 49 27.35 -30.80 18.78
N HIS A 50 26.69 -29.66 18.99
CA HIS A 50 26.96 -28.77 20.12
C HIS A 50 25.75 -27.90 20.48
N THR A 51 25.71 -27.39 21.71
CA THR A 51 24.66 -26.45 22.12
C THR A 51 24.72 -25.18 21.27
N LEU A 52 23.56 -24.74 20.77
CA LEU A 52 23.45 -23.53 19.96
C LEU A 52 24.04 -22.33 20.71
N THR A 53 25.03 -21.68 20.10
CA THR A 53 25.65 -20.50 20.68
C THR A 53 24.83 -19.24 20.40
N VAL A 54 25.00 -18.21 21.23
CA VAL A 54 24.39 -16.88 21.01
C VAL A 54 24.80 -16.30 19.64
N ARG A 55 26.03 -16.57 19.18
CA ARG A 55 26.54 -16.08 17.89
C ARG A 55 25.80 -16.73 16.72
N GLU A 56 25.61 -18.04 16.75
CA GLU A 56 24.85 -18.78 15.73
C GLU A 56 23.38 -18.39 15.74
N ALA A 57 22.78 -18.24 16.92
CA ALA A 57 21.42 -17.74 17.04
C ALA A 57 21.26 -16.34 16.42
N ASN A 58 22.23 -15.44 16.65
CA ASN A 58 22.24 -14.11 16.03
C ASN A 58 22.40 -14.18 14.51
N HIS A 59 23.19 -15.12 13.98
CA HIS A 59 23.28 -15.33 12.53
C HIS A 59 21.96 -15.82 11.93
N LEU A 60 21.28 -16.77 12.60
CA LEU A 60 19.95 -17.22 12.21
C LEU A 60 18.93 -16.08 12.22
N VAL A 61 18.90 -15.29 13.30
CA VAL A 61 18.03 -14.11 13.42
C VAL A 61 18.27 -13.14 12.27
N LYS A 62 19.53 -12.82 11.95
CA LYS A 62 19.87 -11.96 10.80
C LYS A 62 19.43 -12.56 9.47
N ALA A 63 19.57 -13.87 9.27
CA ALA A 63 19.12 -14.51 8.04
C ALA A 63 17.59 -14.49 7.88
N LEU A 64 16.86 -14.70 8.99
CA LEU A 64 15.39 -14.62 9.03
C LEU A 64 14.93 -13.16 8.84
N GLN A 65 15.58 -12.20 9.51
CA GLN A 65 15.31 -10.77 9.36
C GLN A 65 15.66 -10.26 7.97
N ALA A 66 16.79 -10.61 7.36
CA ALA A 66 17.12 -10.19 6.00
C ALA A 66 16.11 -10.68 4.96
N LYS A 67 15.45 -11.82 5.20
CA LYS A 67 14.31 -12.29 4.39
C LYS A 67 13.04 -11.50 4.68
N ALA A 68 12.75 -11.17 5.95
CA ALA A 68 11.61 -10.35 6.34
C ALA A 68 11.75 -8.88 5.88
N GLU A 69 12.94 -8.28 6.00
CA GLU A 69 13.30 -6.92 5.58
C GLU A 69 13.26 -6.75 4.06
N LYS A 70 13.59 -7.79 3.28
CA LYS A 70 13.35 -7.79 1.83
C LYS A 70 11.84 -7.73 1.48
N GLY A 71 10.97 -8.18 2.38
CA GLY A 71 9.51 -7.97 2.31
C GLY A 71 9.03 -6.64 2.91
N GLN A 72 9.81 -6.05 3.82
CA GLN A 72 9.55 -4.79 4.53
C GLN A 72 10.39 -3.62 4.00
N ALA A 73 10.75 -3.61 2.70
CA ALA A 73 11.39 -2.45 2.07
C ALA A 73 10.38 -1.29 2.02
N PHE A 74 10.20 -0.65 3.17
CA PHE A 74 9.28 0.45 3.34
C PHE A 74 9.84 1.70 2.63
N LEU A 75 8.94 2.53 2.12
CA LEU A 75 9.27 3.68 1.29
C LEU A 75 10.25 4.62 2.03
N LYS A 76 11.46 4.77 1.50
CA LYS A 76 12.41 5.76 2.02
C LYS A 76 11.97 7.16 1.59
N SER A 77 12.26 8.19 2.40
CA SER A 77 12.09 9.55 1.92
C SER A 77 13.27 9.94 1.02
N LYS A 78 13.04 10.75 -0.02
CA LYS A 78 14.13 11.38 -0.81
C LYS A 78 14.91 12.46 -0.04
N GLY A 79 14.53 12.73 1.20
CA GLY A 79 14.98 13.87 2.00
C GLY A 79 13.98 14.15 3.12
N ILE A 80 13.80 15.43 3.48
CA ILE A 80 12.78 15.83 4.46
C ILE A 80 11.38 15.44 3.94
N LEU A 81 10.57 14.81 4.80
CA LEU A 81 9.20 14.45 4.44
C LEU A 81 8.35 15.71 4.21
N PRO A 82 7.58 15.76 3.11
CA PRO A 82 6.67 16.87 2.89
C PRO A 82 5.67 17.03 4.03
N ALA A 83 5.34 18.27 4.39
CA ALA A 83 4.31 18.60 5.38
C ALA A 83 2.88 18.20 4.95
N THR A 84 2.71 17.55 3.79
CA THR A 84 1.47 16.92 3.36
C THR A 84 1.33 15.47 3.82
N ILE A 85 2.44 14.81 4.17
CA ILE A 85 2.43 13.46 4.74
C ILE A 85 1.96 13.56 6.20
N LEU A 86 0.99 12.74 6.55
CA LEU A 86 0.30 12.75 7.85
C LEU A 86 0.72 11.56 8.70
N HIS A 87 0.75 10.38 8.09
CA HIS A 87 1.13 9.15 8.76
C HIS A 87 1.77 8.18 7.77
N ILE A 88 2.67 7.37 8.30
CA ILE A 88 3.41 6.34 7.60
C ILE A 88 3.36 5.10 8.50
N ASP A 89 2.66 4.05 8.08
CA ASP A 89 2.65 2.76 8.77
C ASP A 89 3.69 1.83 8.12
N PRO A 90 4.79 1.49 8.80
CA PRO A 90 5.85 0.63 8.27
C PRO A 90 5.55 -0.87 8.35
N SER A 91 4.35 -1.28 8.77
CA SER A 91 3.97 -2.70 8.90
C SER A 91 4.02 -3.47 7.55
N GLU A 92 3.86 -4.80 7.60
CA GLU A 92 3.78 -5.63 6.37
C GLU A 92 2.67 -5.19 5.40
N LYS A 93 1.60 -4.57 5.91
CA LYS A 93 0.52 -3.97 5.11
C LYS A 93 0.72 -2.47 4.93
N GLY A 94 1.97 -2.04 4.88
CA GLY A 94 2.37 -0.65 5.04
C GLY A 94 1.56 0.33 4.20
N SER A 95 1.28 1.47 4.82
CA SER A 95 0.40 2.49 4.28
C SER A 95 0.96 3.89 4.44
N VAL A 96 0.50 4.79 3.58
CA VAL A 96 0.79 6.21 3.68
C VAL A 96 -0.53 6.97 3.70
N LEU A 97 -0.67 7.86 4.68
CA LEU A 97 -1.77 8.82 4.78
C LEU A 97 -1.21 10.21 4.46
N TRP A 98 -1.80 10.90 3.48
CA TRP A 98 -1.41 12.26 3.11
C TRP A 98 -2.61 13.08 2.67
N TYR A 99 -2.45 14.41 2.58
CA TYR A 99 -3.50 15.28 2.07
C TYR A 99 -2.99 16.19 0.95
N THR A 100 -3.91 16.63 0.10
CA THR A 100 -3.66 17.67 -0.90
C THR A 100 -4.64 18.82 -0.74
N LYS A 101 -4.18 20.03 -1.08
CA LYS A 101 -5.04 21.22 -1.13
C LYS A 101 -5.99 21.13 -2.33
N ALA A 102 -7.01 21.99 -2.32
CA ALA A 102 -7.82 22.23 -3.52
C ALA A 102 -6.92 22.63 -4.68
N GLN A 103 -7.15 22.05 -5.85
CA GLN A 103 -6.28 22.23 -7.01
C GLN A 103 -7.03 21.93 -8.31
N SER A 104 -6.56 22.49 -9.42
CA SER A 104 -7.07 22.14 -10.74
C SER A 104 -6.48 20.80 -11.18
N ARG A 105 -7.33 19.85 -11.58
CA ARG A 105 -6.92 18.53 -12.08
C ARG A 105 -7.59 18.25 -13.43
N PRO A 106 -6.88 17.60 -14.39
CA PRO A 106 -7.55 16.98 -15.51
C PRO A 106 -8.40 15.82 -14.99
N LEU A 107 -9.64 15.73 -15.46
CA LEU A 107 -10.58 14.67 -15.16
C LEU A 107 -11.05 14.04 -16.48
N TYR A 108 -11.07 12.71 -16.51
CA TYR A 108 -11.48 11.92 -17.67
C TYR A 108 -12.72 11.11 -17.30
N PHE A 109 -13.73 11.16 -18.14
CA PHE A 109 -15.01 10.49 -17.96
C PHE A 109 -15.30 9.59 -19.15
N THR A 110 -15.95 8.45 -18.91
CA THR A 110 -16.47 7.64 -20.02
C THR A 110 -17.65 8.35 -20.68
N GLN A 111 -17.84 8.08 -21.97
CA GLN A 111 -18.91 8.68 -22.76
C GLN A 111 -20.31 8.43 -22.15
N SER A 112 -20.51 7.30 -21.45
CA SER A 112 -21.75 6.92 -20.77
C SER A 112 -22.21 7.92 -19.70
N LEU A 113 -21.30 8.69 -19.09
CA LEU A 113 -21.66 9.72 -18.11
C LEU A 113 -22.16 11.01 -18.78
N GLY A 114 -21.90 11.18 -20.08
CA GLY A 114 -22.24 12.38 -20.83
C GLY A 114 -21.52 13.64 -20.33
N ILE A 115 -20.41 13.50 -19.60
CA ILE A 115 -19.56 14.59 -19.11
C ILE A 115 -18.36 14.71 -20.04
N THR A 116 -17.99 15.93 -20.43
CA THR A 116 -16.78 16.16 -21.24
C THR A 116 -15.53 15.99 -20.39
N ASN A 117 -14.42 15.58 -21.03
CA ASN A 117 -13.11 15.57 -20.39
C ASN A 117 -12.59 17.01 -20.29
N GLY A 118 -11.89 17.33 -19.21
CA GLY A 118 -11.33 18.67 -19.05
C GLY A 118 -10.72 18.90 -17.68
N LYS A 119 -10.31 20.14 -17.43
CA LYS A 119 -9.82 20.54 -16.10
C LYS A 119 -10.98 21.03 -15.25
N ALA A 120 -10.94 20.73 -13.96
CA ALA A 120 -11.83 21.29 -12.95
C ALA A 120 -11.09 21.46 -11.62
N SER A 121 -11.57 22.39 -10.79
CA SER A 121 -11.10 22.52 -9.42
C SER A 121 -11.68 21.39 -8.55
N VAL A 122 -10.80 20.56 -7.97
CA VAL A 122 -11.19 19.51 -7.02
C VAL A 122 -11.08 20.03 -5.58
N PRO A 123 -11.88 19.52 -4.62
CA PRO A 123 -11.73 19.94 -3.23
C PRO A 123 -10.39 19.49 -2.66
N PRO A 124 -10.01 19.97 -1.47
CA PRO A 124 -8.91 19.37 -0.73
C PRO A 124 -9.23 17.89 -0.45
N MET A 125 -8.23 17.02 -0.60
CA MET A 125 -8.39 15.57 -0.56
C MET A 125 -7.52 14.96 0.54
N LEU A 126 -8.01 13.89 1.16
CA LEU A 126 -7.26 13.00 2.01
C LEU A 126 -7.10 11.66 1.30
N TRP A 127 -5.89 11.12 1.34
CA TRP A 127 -5.47 9.93 0.63
C TRP A 127 -4.89 8.95 1.63
N HIS A 128 -5.39 7.71 1.60
CA HIS A 128 -4.84 6.59 2.36
C HIS A 128 -4.56 5.48 1.37
N ALA A 129 -3.29 5.09 1.23
CA ALA A 129 -2.92 4.09 0.25
C ALA A 129 -1.94 3.06 0.82
N THR A 130 -2.16 1.81 0.44
CA THR A 130 -1.18 0.72 0.58
C THR A 130 -0.50 0.50 -0.77
N LYS A 131 0.32 -0.54 -0.89
CA LYS A 131 0.87 -0.97 -2.19
C LYS A 131 -0.22 -1.33 -3.21
N ASN A 132 -1.37 -1.83 -2.75
CA ASN A 132 -2.38 -2.47 -3.61
C ASN A 132 -3.75 -1.80 -3.57
N SER A 133 -3.97 -0.84 -2.68
CA SER A 133 -5.27 -0.21 -2.47
C SER A 133 -5.14 1.28 -2.24
N LEU A 134 -6.17 2.00 -2.68
CA LEU A 134 -6.34 3.42 -2.43
C LEU A 134 -7.72 3.68 -1.86
N SER A 135 -7.77 4.50 -0.82
CA SER A 135 -8.97 5.11 -0.30
C SER A 135 -8.82 6.63 -0.34
N VAL A 136 -9.86 7.33 -0.79
CA VAL A 136 -9.88 8.78 -0.92
C VAL A 136 -11.09 9.39 -0.24
N TYR A 137 -10.89 10.56 0.36
CA TYR A 137 -11.91 11.34 1.03
C TYR A 137 -11.74 12.81 0.67
N ALA A 138 -12.85 13.57 0.71
CA ALA A 138 -12.78 15.02 0.61
C ALA A 138 -12.67 15.66 2.01
N LEU A 139 -12.04 16.83 2.06
CA LEU A 139 -11.91 17.66 3.25
C LEU A 139 -12.61 19.02 3.02
N ALA A 140 -13.20 19.57 4.08
CA ALA A 140 -13.87 20.87 3.99
C ALA A 140 -12.90 22.06 3.82
N THR A 141 -11.64 21.89 4.25
CA THR A 141 -10.62 22.93 4.21
C THR A 141 -9.28 22.38 3.74
N GLY A 142 -8.43 23.25 3.17
CA GLY A 142 -7.05 22.89 2.76
C GLY A 142 -6.02 23.02 3.88
N ARG A 143 -6.45 23.19 5.14
CA ARG A 143 -5.55 23.17 6.30
C ARG A 143 -5.07 21.73 6.55
N ARG A 144 -3.92 21.58 7.21
CA ARG A 144 -3.42 20.26 7.61
C ARG A 144 -4.47 19.60 8.54
N PRO A 145 -5.03 18.44 8.18
CA PRO A 145 -6.03 17.78 9.00
C PRO A 145 -5.39 17.20 10.27
N THR A 146 -6.19 17.14 11.33
CA THR A 146 -5.89 16.49 12.61
C THR A 146 -6.72 15.20 12.73
N GLU A 147 -6.43 14.37 13.73
CA GLU A 147 -7.19 13.15 14.03
C GLU A 147 -8.71 13.36 14.12
N SER A 148 -9.15 14.48 14.70
CA SER A 148 -10.57 14.82 14.86
C SER A 148 -11.21 15.40 13.60
N THR A 149 -10.46 15.59 12.52
CA THR A 149 -10.98 16.21 11.28
C THR A 149 -12.05 15.33 10.63
N PRO A 150 -13.28 15.82 10.44
CA PRO A 150 -14.34 15.07 9.77
C PRO A 150 -14.04 14.84 8.30
N LEU A 151 -14.35 13.63 7.83
CA LEU A 151 -14.20 13.22 6.43
C LEU A 151 -15.50 13.36 5.66
N TYR A 152 -15.38 13.71 4.39
CA TYR A 152 -16.47 13.76 3.43
C TYR A 152 -16.26 12.73 2.34
N HIS A 153 -17.35 12.28 1.71
CA HIS A 153 -17.24 11.42 0.54
C HIS A 153 -16.49 12.17 -0.57
N ALA A 154 -15.51 11.49 -1.17
CA ALA A 154 -14.80 12.01 -2.32
C ALA A 154 -15.81 12.18 -3.48
N PRO A 155 -15.92 13.36 -4.09
CA PRO A 155 -16.98 13.66 -5.05
C PRO A 155 -16.73 13.05 -6.44
N PHE A 156 -16.24 11.81 -6.52
CA PHE A 156 -15.85 11.17 -7.78
C PHE A 156 -16.62 9.88 -8.02
N PHE A 157 -16.67 9.50 -9.29
CA PHE A 157 -17.11 8.16 -9.70
C PHE A 157 -16.02 7.14 -9.36
N ASN A 158 -16.35 5.85 -9.45
CA ASN A 158 -15.45 4.73 -9.14
C ASN A 158 -14.97 4.72 -7.67
N VAL A 159 -15.62 5.47 -6.77
CA VAL A 159 -15.33 5.47 -5.34
C VAL A 159 -16.50 4.87 -4.57
N TYR A 160 -16.23 3.84 -3.76
CA TYR A 160 -17.20 3.21 -2.87
C TYR A 160 -17.56 4.13 -1.70
N LYS A 161 -18.71 3.89 -1.06
CA LYS A 161 -19.18 4.67 0.11
C LYS A 161 -18.13 4.76 1.23
N ASN A 162 -17.36 3.70 1.44
CA ASN A 162 -16.30 3.63 2.44
C ASN A 162 -14.99 4.36 2.04
N GLY A 163 -14.94 4.99 0.87
CA GLY A 163 -13.78 5.72 0.35
C GLY A 163 -12.86 4.88 -0.54
N ASN A 164 -13.01 3.55 -0.61
CA ASN A 164 -12.15 2.72 -1.47
C ASN A 164 -12.35 3.07 -2.94
N VAL A 165 -11.27 3.07 -3.70
CA VAL A 165 -11.28 3.30 -5.14
C VAL A 165 -11.36 1.97 -5.87
N CYS A 166 -12.30 1.86 -6.81
CA CYS A 166 -12.33 0.79 -7.79
C CYS A 166 -11.27 1.07 -8.87
N MET A 167 -10.18 0.31 -8.84
CA MET A 167 -9.06 0.47 -9.78
C MET A 167 -9.30 -0.24 -11.12
N GLY A 168 -10.41 -0.96 -11.28
CA GLY A 168 -10.69 -1.77 -12.47
C GLY A 168 -9.58 -2.80 -12.73
N THR A 169 -9.22 -2.97 -14.01
CA THR A 169 -8.12 -3.85 -14.46
C THR A 169 -6.78 -3.14 -14.58
N VAL A 170 -6.65 -1.89 -14.09
CA VAL A 170 -5.41 -1.12 -14.20
C VAL A 170 -4.29 -1.82 -13.44
N THR A 171 -3.23 -2.21 -14.15
CA THR A 171 -2.02 -2.75 -13.52
C THR A 171 -1.28 -1.60 -12.83
N ILE A 172 -1.43 -1.53 -11.52
CA ILE A 172 -0.75 -0.57 -10.67
C ILE A 172 0.70 -1.06 -10.47
N ASP A 173 1.64 -0.50 -11.22
CA ASP A 173 3.07 -0.80 -11.05
C ASP A 173 3.68 0.08 -9.95
N ILE A 174 3.23 -0.13 -8.71
CA ILE A 174 3.79 0.52 -7.52
C ILE A 174 4.95 -0.31 -6.94
N LYS A 175 5.27 -1.46 -7.54
CA LYS A 175 6.28 -2.39 -7.02
C LYS A 175 7.71 -1.83 -7.04
N ASN A 176 7.98 -0.82 -7.88
CA ASN A 176 9.31 -0.23 -8.06
C ASN A 176 9.45 1.20 -7.53
N VAL A 177 8.52 1.64 -6.68
CA VAL A 177 8.55 3.02 -6.19
C VAL A 177 9.57 3.16 -5.07
N ALA A 178 10.63 3.93 -5.34
CA ALA A 178 11.76 4.07 -4.42
C ALA A 178 11.50 4.98 -3.22
N SER A 179 10.45 5.82 -3.24
CA SER A 179 10.23 6.81 -2.19
C SER A 179 8.77 7.16 -1.87
N VAL A 180 8.53 7.68 -0.66
CA VAL A 180 7.20 8.15 -0.22
C VAL A 180 6.64 9.20 -1.18
N GLN A 181 7.48 10.13 -1.63
CA GLN A 181 7.08 11.21 -2.54
C GLN A 181 6.66 10.68 -3.91
N ASP A 182 7.37 9.68 -4.43
CA ASP A 182 7.00 9.06 -5.70
C ASP A 182 5.75 8.20 -5.54
N PHE A 183 5.56 7.56 -4.38
CA PHE A 183 4.40 6.73 -4.08
C PHE A 183 3.11 7.54 -4.03
N THR A 184 3.12 8.66 -3.30
CA THR A 184 1.95 9.55 -3.25
C THR A 184 1.66 10.14 -4.63
N ARG A 185 2.70 10.54 -5.38
CA ARG A 185 2.55 11.07 -6.74
C ARG A 185 1.98 10.03 -7.70
N ALA A 186 2.46 8.77 -7.61
CA ALA A 186 1.98 7.68 -8.44
C ALA A 186 0.49 7.43 -8.19
N TRP A 187 0.07 7.31 -6.93
CA TRP A 187 -1.34 7.13 -6.58
C TRP A 187 -2.24 8.27 -7.04
N GLU A 188 -1.83 9.52 -6.83
CA GLU A 188 -2.57 10.68 -7.34
C GLU A 188 -2.67 10.66 -8.87
N THR A 189 -1.59 10.26 -9.55
CA THR A 189 -1.54 10.14 -11.01
C THR A 189 -2.48 9.05 -11.50
N TYR A 190 -2.42 7.85 -10.91
CA TYR A 190 -3.31 6.74 -11.26
C TYR A 190 -4.77 7.11 -11.06
N PHE A 191 -5.11 7.79 -9.96
CA PHE A 191 -6.47 8.21 -9.69
C PHE A 191 -6.96 9.22 -10.74
N PHE A 192 -6.25 10.33 -10.94
CA PHE A 192 -6.71 11.41 -11.84
C PHE A 192 -6.53 11.12 -13.33
N LYS A 193 -5.64 10.21 -13.72
CA LYS A 193 -5.51 9.74 -15.11
C LYS A 193 -6.41 8.54 -15.44
N SER A 194 -7.15 8.02 -14.46
CA SER A 194 -8.17 6.99 -14.72
C SER A 194 -9.42 7.60 -15.37
N TYR A 195 -10.18 6.76 -16.06
CA TYR A 195 -11.50 7.13 -16.56
C TYR A 195 -12.57 6.86 -15.50
N PHE A 196 -13.18 7.93 -15.01
CA PHE A 196 -14.37 7.91 -14.18
C PHE A 196 -15.56 7.38 -14.99
N SER A 197 -16.21 6.30 -14.55
CA SER A 197 -17.18 5.60 -15.39
C SER A 197 -18.56 5.41 -14.77
N HIS A 198 -18.65 5.13 -13.47
CA HIS A 198 -19.93 4.92 -12.81
C HIS A 198 -19.87 5.20 -11.31
N LEU A 199 -21.04 5.49 -10.73
CA LEU A 199 -21.18 5.52 -9.29
C LEU A 199 -21.14 4.08 -8.75
N MET A 200 -20.41 3.86 -7.66
CA MET A 200 -20.27 2.53 -7.09
C MET A 200 -21.50 2.17 -6.27
N GLY A 201 -22.30 1.23 -6.79
CA GLY A 201 -23.62 0.90 -6.22
C GLY A 201 -24.56 2.11 -6.20
N ASN A 202 -25.52 2.14 -5.28
CA ASN A 202 -26.45 3.27 -5.11
C ASN A 202 -25.84 4.44 -4.31
N HIS A 203 -24.52 4.61 -4.33
CA HIS A 203 -23.84 5.66 -3.58
C HIS A 203 -23.66 6.94 -4.40
N ASN A 204 -24.33 8.01 -3.96
CA ASN A 204 -24.07 9.35 -4.44
C ASN A 204 -23.17 10.12 -3.43
N PRO A 205 -21.96 10.54 -3.83
CA PRO A 205 -20.97 11.13 -2.93
C PRO A 205 -21.21 12.61 -2.63
N VAL A 206 -22.13 13.26 -3.35
CA VAL A 206 -22.43 14.70 -3.19
C VAL A 206 -23.89 14.92 -2.79
N LYS A 207 -24.19 16.13 -2.33
CA LYS A 207 -25.58 16.60 -2.24
C LYS A 207 -26.04 17.01 -3.64
N GLY A 208 -27.23 16.58 -4.06
CA GLY A 208 -27.70 16.78 -5.43
C GLY A 208 -27.15 15.73 -6.40
N ASN A 209 -26.98 16.04 -7.69
CA ASN A 209 -26.57 15.07 -8.70
C ASN A 209 -25.07 15.22 -9.06
N CYS A 210 -24.30 14.12 -8.96
CA CYS A 210 -22.85 14.11 -9.22
C CYS A 210 -22.50 14.44 -10.69
N VAL A 211 -23.29 13.94 -11.65
CA VAL A 211 -23.08 14.22 -13.08
C VAL A 211 -23.31 15.71 -13.37
N SER A 212 -24.41 16.28 -12.88
CA SER A 212 -24.72 17.69 -13.07
C SER A 212 -23.68 18.60 -12.44
N LEU A 213 -23.15 18.22 -11.27
CA LEU A 213 -22.07 18.96 -10.60
C LEU A 213 -20.82 19.05 -11.48
N TRP A 214 -20.34 17.92 -12.00
CA TRP A 214 -19.13 17.90 -12.83
C TRP A 214 -19.34 18.54 -14.20
N LYS A 215 -20.51 18.39 -14.82
CA LYS A 215 -20.86 19.11 -16.05
C LYS A 215 -20.72 20.63 -15.90
N LYS A 216 -21.10 21.16 -14.72
CA LYS A 216 -20.98 22.60 -14.43
C LYS A 216 -19.53 23.04 -14.20
N LEU A 217 -18.72 22.20 -13.55
CA LEU A 217 -17.36 22.58 -13.13
C LEU A 217 -16.30 22.33 -14.19
N ILE A 218 -16.50 21.36 -15.10
CA ILE A 218 -15.52 21.03 -16.12
C ILE A 218 -15.33 22.20 -17.09
N GLY A 219 -14.07 22.53 -17.36
CA GLY A 219 -13.68 23.63 -18.25
C GLY A 219 -13.80 25.01 -17.60
N THR A 220 -14.22 25.09 -16.33
CA THR A 220 -14.31 26.37 -15.61
C THR A 220 -13.17 26.51 -14.60
N ASN A 221 -12.93 27.75 -14.16
CA ASN A 221 -12.04 28.07 -13.05
C ASN A 221 -12.79 28.18 -11.72
N GLU A 222 -14.06 27.76 -11.66
CA GLU A 222 -14.84 27.82 -10.43
C GLU A 222 -14.26 26.86 -9.38
N PRO A 223 -14.15 27.29 -8.11
CA PRO A 223 -13.75 26.39 -7.03
C PRO A 223 -14.84 25.33 -6.79
N PHE A 224 -14.42 24.16 -6.31
CA PHE A 224 -15.39 23.12 -5.91
C PHE A 224 -16.36 23.67 -4.84
N PRO A 225 -17.69 23.56 -5.04
CA PRO A 225 -18.68 24.11 -4.11
C PRO A 225 -18.75 23.26 -2.84
N LYS A 226 -18.09 23.72 -1.77
CA LYS A 226 -18.00 23.00 -0.47
C LYS A 226 -19.35 22.56 0.09
N GLY A 227 -20.43 23.31 -0.17
CA GLY A 227 -21.79 22.97 0.27
C GLY A 227 -22.29 21.63 -0.28
N MET A 228 -21.75 21.17 -1.41
CA MET A 228 -22.08 19.89 -2.05
C MET A 228 -21.40 18.69 -1.39
N LEU A 229 -20.43 18.89 -0.50
CA LEU A 229 -19.79 17.79 0.22
C LEU A 229 -20.78 17.10 1.17
N LYS A 230 -20.81 15.77 1.11
CA LYS A 230 -21.61 14.91 2.00
C LYS A 230 -20.70 14.25 3.03
N LYS A 231 -21.05 14.34 4.32
CA LYS A 231 -20.26 13.74 5.41
C LYS A 231 -20.19 12.22 5.26
N ASN A 232 -19.02 11.64 5.55
CA ASN A 232 -18.76 10.19 5.53
C ASN A 232 -18.89 9.57 6.95
N ASN A 233 -19.34 10.34 7.96
CA ASN A 233 -19.47 9.89 9.36
C ASN A 233 -18.18 9.29 9.97
N ARG A 234 -17.02 9.60 9.38
CA ARG A 234 -15.69 9.21 9.83
C ARG A 234 -14.85 10.45 10.11
N THR A 235 -13.83 10.27 10.92
CA THR A 235 -12.76 11.22 11.16
C THR A 235 -11.44 10.66 10.64
N LEU A 236 -10.41 11.48 10.53
CA LEU A 236 -9.06 11.03 10.17
C LEU A 236 -8.58 9.90 11.09
N LYS A 237 -8.87 9.97 12.39
CA LYS A 237 -8.50 8.95 13.38
C LYS A 237 -8.99 7.55 13.01
N ASN A 238 -10.08 7.42 12.27
CA ASN A 238 -10.59 6.12 11.83
C ASN A 238 -9.76 5.48 10.71
N LEU A 239 -8.73 6.17 10.20
CA LEU A 239 -7.81 5.69 9.16
C LEU A 239 -6.39 5.43 9.68
N LEU A 240 -6.15 5.70 10.97
CA LEU A 240 -4.90 5.44 11.66
C LEU A 240 -4.96 4.09 12.37
#